data_AF-A0A1I8G5S9-F1
#
_entry.id   AF-A0A1I8G5S9-F1
#
_cell.length_a   1.000
_cell.length_b   1.000
_cell.length_c   1.000
_cell.angle_alpha   90.00
_cell.angle_beta   90.00
_cell.angle_gamma   90.00
#
_symmetry.space_group_name_H-M   'P 1'
#
loop_
_entity.id
_entity.type
_entity.pdbx_description
1 polymer ?
#
loop_
_entity_poly.entity_id
_entity_poly.type
_entity_poly.pdbx_seq_one_letter_code
_entity_poly.pdbx_strand_id
1 'polypeptide(L)'
;IAVAMPNGKGLCRRAKVDRLWRVWYALLILAVHGFLLHASFQRYSAFRSRALREQWPMGPMNFHLAGAIAAALMLPLFLYSAFLKTDNFAEDGVQVGRDRDSLRVAAVDVAEGVVGCGACLSRLLRHFVPYTSALHLLMSLCLLLPMPVLEAEEIHREQLAKDQIWRTDLDFVIQPTATATHPVSTEVFNLLLALAILTVRYPSVFWFSNRVFSLLFSVVVCASGLHTFLAYEATSVLYKAATVGSTESVVLKIPPAATLALDSVGSMLLLLASGAFFEFGYAQVLNNLRKYRHYLQLEASSSGSSERSNGSSGAGVGSIDGAACCASNANLIFGLLLMLAAALCKAP
;
A
#
# COMPACT_ATOMS: atom_id res chain seq x y z
N ILE A 1 -2.39 35.37 31.30
CA ILE A 1 -3.01 36.19 30.24
C ILE A 1 -3.10 35.33 28.99
N ALA A 2 -4.34 34.93 28.66
CA ALA A 2 -4.84 34.21 27.47
C ALA A 2 -4.01 33.05 26.88
N VAL A 3 -4.28 31.84 27.38
CA VAL A 3 -4.14 30.60 26.60
C VAL A 3 -5.17 30.66 25.47
N ALA A 4 -4.71 30.84 24.23
CA ALA A 4 -5.56 30.72 23.06
C ALA A 4 -5.94 29.25 22.86
N MET A 5 -7.07 28.84 23.42
CA MET A 5 -7.77 27.62 23.04
C MET A 5 -8.07 27.69 21.53
N PRO A 6 -7.80 26.62 20.75
CA PRO A 6 -8.19 26.60 19.35
C PRO A 6 -9.72 26.59 19.28
N ASN A 7 -10.26 27.66 18.69
CA ASN A 7 -11.67 27.81 18.35
C ASN A 7 -12.25 26.50 17.80
N GLY A 8 -13.35 26.05 18.41
CA GLY A 8 -14.17 24.97 17.93
C GLY A 8 -14.61 25.23 16.49
N LYS A 9 -13.90 24.61 15.54
CA LYS A 9 -14.42 24.38 14.20
C LYS A 9 -14.97 22.96 14.22
N GLY A 10 -16.28 22.85 14.05
CA GLY A 10 -16.94 21.56 13.88
C GLY A 10 -16.20 20.69 12.87
N LEU A 11 -16.30 19.39 13.07
CA LEU A 11 -15.65 18.29 12.35
C LEU A 11 -16.02 18.20 10.85
N CYS A 12 -16.30 19.32 10.17
CA CYS A 12 -16.68 19.37 8.78
C CYS A 12 -15.41 19.25 7.93
N ARG A 13 -14.91 18.02 7.76
CA ARG A 13 -13.88 17.73 6.75
C ARG A 13 -14.44 18.03 5.38
N ARG A 14 -13.66 18.74 4.56
CA ARG A 14 -14.04 19.10 3.19
C ARG A 14 -14.15 17.85 2.32
N ALA A 15 -15.23 17.76 1.54
CA ALA A 15 -15.42 16.69 0.57
C ALA A 15 -14.38 16.78 -0.57
N LYS A 16 -13.87 15.62 -1.00
CA LYS A 16 -12.82 15.42 -2.01
C LYS A 16 -13.43 14.95 -3.34
N VAL A 17 -14.23 15.83 -3.94
CA VAL A 17 -14.91 15.58 -5.23
C VAL A 17 -14.38 16.54 -6.31
N ASP A 18 -13.11 16.95 -6.18
CA ASP A 18 -12.45 17.93 -7.04
C ASP A 18 -12.10 17.38 -8.42
N ARG A 19 -11.93 16.06 -8.55
CA ARG A 19 -11.51 15.40 -9.79
C ARG A 19 -12.41 14.22 -10.13
N LEU A 20 -12.88 14.20 -11.38
CA LEU A 20 -13.80 13.19 -11.90
C LEU A 20 -13.25 11.76 -11.76
N TRP A 21 -11.94 11.56 -11.97
CA TRP A 21 -11.31 10.23 -11.85
C TRP A 21 -11.44 9.63 -10.44
N ARG A 22 -11.52 10.46 -9.38
CA ARG A 22 -11.68 9.98 -7.99
C ARG A 22 -13.05 9.37 -7.77
N VAL A 23 -14.08 10.00 -8.35
CA VAL A 23 -15.45 9.52 -8.28
C VAL A 23 -15.58 8.19 -9.04
N TRP A 24 -15.05 8.12 -10.26
CA TRP A 24 -15.05 6.88 -11.03
C TRP A 24 -14.23 5.77 -10.38
N TYR A 25 -13.10 6.09 -9.76
CA TYR A 25 -12.33 5.13 -8.99
C TYR A 25 -13.16 4.57 -7.83
N ALA A 26 -13.80 5.42 -7.02
CA ALA A 26 -14.65 4.98 -5.93
C ALA A 26 -15.84 4.13 -6.40
N LEU A 27 -16.51 4.52 -7.50
CA LEU A 27 -17.61 3.77 -8.08
C LEU A 27 -17.16 2.40 -8.62
N LEU A 28 -16.02 2.36 -9.33
CA LEU A 28 -15.43 1.12 -9.83
C LEU A 28 -15.13 0.15 -8.69
N ILE A 29 -14.43 0.61 -7.65
CA ILE A 29 -14.06 -0.24 -6.51
C ILE A 29 -15.29 -0.70 -5.73
N LEU A 30 -16.30 0.16 -5.57
CA LEU A 30 -17.56 -0.22 -4.95
C LEU A 30 -18.28 -1.31 -5.75
N ALA A 31 -18.32 -1.19 -7.08
CA ALA A 31 -18.94 -2.19 -7.96
C ALA A 31 -18.16 -3.53 -7.92
N VAL A 32 -16.83 -3.48 -8.08
CA VAL A 32 -15.97 -4.68 -8.07
C VAL A 32 -16.06 -5.38 -6.71
N HIS A 33 -15.93 -4.66 -5.59
CA HIS A 33 -16.02 -5.29 -4.27
C HIS A 33 -17.43 -5.75 -3.92
N GLY A 34 -18.48 -5.04 -4.38
CA GLY A 34 -19.85 -5.51 -4.24
C GLY A 34 -20.05 -6.86 -4.93
N PHE A 35 -19.54 -7.00 -6.17
CA PHE A 35 -19.56 -8.25 -6.90
C PHE A 35 -18.73 -9.35 -6.22
N LEU A 36 -17.49 -9.05 -5.82
CA LEU A 36 -16.60 -10.04 -5.18
C LEU A 36 -17.13 -10.50 -3.83
N LEU A 37 -17.72 -9.61 -3.03
CA LEU A 37 -18.36 -9.98 -1.77
C LEU A 37 -19.56 -10.90 -2.03
N HIS A 38 -20.39 -10.58 -3.03
CA HIS A 38 -21.48 -11.47 -3.43
C HIS A 38 -20.96 -12.85 -3.85
N ALA A 39 -19.98 -12.91 -4.75
CA ALA A 39 -19.36 -14.16 -5.20
C ALA A 39 -18.68 -14.93 -4.05
N SER A 40 -18.09 -14.23 -3.09
CA SER A 40 -17.48 -14.82 -1.89
C SER A 40 -18.53 -15.47 -0.99
N PHE A 41 -19.67 -14.81 -0.77
CA PHE A 41 -20.79 -15.39 -0.01
C PHE A 41 -21.42 -16.59 -0.72
N GLN A 42 -21.52 -16.56 -2.04
CA GLN A 42 -22.01 -17.72 -2.81
C GLN A 42 -21.10 -18.93 -2.61
N ARG A 43 -19.78 -18.75 -2.78
CA ARG A 43 -18.78 -19.81 -2.51
C ARG A 43 -18.83 -20.32 -1.08
N TYR A 44 -18.92 -19.42 -0.11
CA TYR A 44 -19.08 -19.78 1.30
C TYR A 44 -20.30 -20.67 1.52
N SER A 45 -21.45 -20.29 0.97
CA SER A 45 -22.70 -21.04 1.14
C SER A 45 -22.63 -22.44 0.50
N ALA A 46 -22.02 -22.54 -0.69
CA ALA A 46 -21.82 -23.80 -1.40
C ALA A 46 -20.86 -24.72 -0.65
N PHE A 47 -19.72 -24.19 -0.18
CA PHE A 47 -18.76 -24.93 0.64
C PHE A 47 -19.40 -25.39 1.95
N ARG A 48 -20.10 -24.50 2.67
CA ARG A 48 -20.80 -24.80 3.93
C ARG A 48 -21.78 -25.96 3.77
N SER A 49 -22.56 -25.97 2.70
CA SER A 49 -23.56 -27.02 2.45
C SER A 49 -22.93 -28.41 2.30
N ARG A 50 -21.74 -28.49 1.71
CA ARG A 50 -20.95 -29.73 1.56
C ARG A 50 -20.27 -30.11 2.87
N ALA A 51 -19.62 -29.15 3.50
CA ALA A 51 -18.92 -29.33 4.77
C ALA A 51 -19.83 -29.85 5.89
N LEU A 52 -21.09 -29.38 5.96
CA LEU A 52 -22.05 -29.87 6.95
C LEU A 52 -22.59 -31.26 6.62
N ARG A 53 -22.70 -31.63 5.34
CA ARG A 53 -23.19 -32.96 4.94
C ARG A 53 -22.15 -34.03 5.22
N GLU A 54 -20.89 -33.72 4.95
CA GLU A 54 -19.76 -34.66 5.03
C GLU A 54 -18.91 -34.46 6.30
N GLN A 55 -19.36 -33.60 7.22
CA GLN A 55 -18.72 -33.31 8.51
C GLN A 55 -17.24 -32.87 8.38
N TRP A 56 -16.94 -31.99 7.44
CA TRP A 56 -15.61 -31.43 7.21
C TRP A 56 -15.15 -30.47 8.33
N PRO A 57 -13.84 -30.22 8.47
CA PRO A 57 -13.34 -29.21 9.40
C PRO A 57 -13.86 -27.81 9.05
N MET A 58 -14.23 -27.03 10.08
CA MET A 58 -14.79 -25.68 9.90
C MET A 58 -13.73 -24.59 9.70
N GLY A 59 -12.44 -24.89 9.94
CA GLY A 59 -11.34 -23.93 9.86
C GLY A 59 -11.24 -23.18 8.52
N PRO A 60 -11.14 -23.88 7.37
CA PRO A 60 -11.08 -23.28 6.03
C PRO A 60 -12.25 -22.32 5.75
N MET A 61 -13.46 -22.76 6.07
CA MET A 61 -14.67 -21.98 5.89
C MET A 61 -14.72 -20.74 6.78
N ASN A 62 -14.28 -20.87 8.05
CA ASN A 62 -14.21 -19.75 8.98
C ASN A 62 -13.16 -18.73 8.55
N PHE A 63 -12.02 -19.18 8.02
CA PHE A 63 -10.99 -18.29 7.48
C PHE A 63 -11.49 -17.50 6.26
N HIS A 64 -12.19 -18.17 5.34
CA HIS A 64 -12.84 -17.51 4.20
C HIS A 64 -13.89 -16.48 4.62
N LEU A 65 -14.75 -16.84 5.58
CA LEU A 65 -15.74 -15.91 6.12
C LEU A 65 -15.09 -14.72 6.82
N ALA A 66 -14.03 -14.95 7.60
CA ALA A 66 -13.29 -13.87 8.25
C ALA A 66 -12.69 -12.90 7.23
N GLY A 67 -12.13 -13.40 6.13
CA GLY A 67 -11.65 -12.58 5.01
C GLY A 67 -12.75 -11.73 4.37
N ALA A 68 -13.92 -12.34 4.10
CA ALA A 68 -15.07 -11.61 3.55
C ALA A 68 -15.60 -10.53 4.50
N ILE A 69 -15.70 -10.82 5.80
CA ILE A 69 -16.12 -9.85 6.82
C ILE A 69 -15.10 -8.71 6.93
N ALA A 70 -13.80 -9.01 6.97
CA ALA A 70 -12.75 -8.00 7.03
C ALA A 70 -12.81 -7.06 5.83
N ALA A 71 -12.97 -7.59 4.62
CA ALA A 71 -13.12 -6.80 3.40
C ALA A 71 -14.38 -5.91 3.44
N ALA A 72 -15.51 -6.44 3.94
CA ALA A 72 -16.74 -5.67 4.10
C ALA A 72 -16.62 -4.53 5.12
N LEU A 73 -15.90 -4.74 6.23
CA LEU A 73 -15.66 -3.72 7.26
C LEU A 73 -14.71 -2.62 6.79
N MET A 74 -13.76 -2.93 5.90
CA MET A 74 -12.84 -1.96 5.33
C MET A 74 -13.48 -1.10 4.24
N LEU A 75 -14.56 -1.56 3.59
CA LEU A 75 -15.23 -0.82 2.52
C LEU A 75 -15.77 0.56 2.95
N PRO A 76 -16.44 0.73 4.12
CA PRO A 76 -16.78 2.06 4.65
C PRO A 76 -15.57 2.97 4.89
N LEU A 77 -14.44 2.41 5.36
CA LEU A 77 -13.20 3.17 5.55
C LEU A 77 -12.61 3.61 4.19
N PHE A 78 -12.74 2.76 3.17
CA PHE A 78 -12.36 3.11 1.81
C PHE A 78 -13.22 4.26 1.30
N LEU A 79 -14.55 4.20 1.46
CA LEU A 79 -15.44 5.28 1.04
C LEU A 79 -15.16 6.59 1.81
N TYR A 80 -14.92 6.48 3.12
CA TYR A 80 -14.51 7.62 3.95
C TYR A 80 -13.23 8.28 3.39
N SER A 81 -12.18 7.50 3.14
CA SER A 81 -10.92 8.01 2.59
C SER A 81 -11.03 8.48 1.14
N ALA A 82 -11.95 7.93 0.36
CA ALA A 82 -12.19 8.32 -1.03
C ALA A 82 -12.87 9.69 -1.14
N PHE A 83 -13.80 10.02 -0.24
CA PHE A 83 -14.61 11.23 -0.32
C PHE A 83 -14.23 12.33 0.67
N LEU A 84 -13.44 12.05 1.71
CA LEU A 84 -13.02 13.06 2.68
C LEU A 84 -11.53 13.34 2.60
N LYS A 85 -11.16 14.59 2.87
CA LYS A 85 -9.75 15.01 2.88
C LYS A 85 -9.00 14.33 4.04
N THR A 86 -7.81 13.80 3.75
CA THR A 86 -7.03 12.98 4.69
C THR A 86 -5.65 13.56 5.05
N ASP A 87 -5.28 14.71 4.46
CA ASP A 87 -3.99 15.38 4.67
C ASP A 87 -2.76 14.52 4.29
N ASN A 88 -3.00 13.48 3.49
CA ASN A 88 -1.98 12.62 2.91
C ASN A 88 -1.69 13.07 1.48
N PHE A 89 -0.41 13.26 1.15
CA PHE A 89 -0.01 13.87 -0.12
C PHE A 89 -0.43 13.04 -1.34
N ALA A 90 -0.18 11.74 -1.32
CA ALA A 90 -0.54 10.85 -2.42
C ALA A 90 -2.05 10.62 -2.51
N GLU A 91 -2.74 10.58 -1.37
CA GLU A 91 -4.19 10.43 -1.32
C GLU A 91 -4.88 11.67 -1.88
N ASP A 92 -4.49 12.87 -1.45
CA ASP A 92 -5.08 14.13 -1.89
C ASP A 92 -4.54 14.60 -3.25
N GLY A 93 -3.65 13.83 -3.88
CA GLY A 93 -3.11 14.12 -5.22
C GLY A 93 -2.31 15.41 -5.27
N VAL A 94 -1.64 15.70 -4.16
CA VAL A 94 -0.74 16.85 -3.99
C VAL A 94 0.53 16.58 -4.78
N GLN A 95 0.97 17.56 -5.55
CA GLN A 95 2.20 17.49 -6.33
C GLN A 95 3.23 18.42 -5.70
N VAL A 96 4.20 17.82 -5.03
CA VAL A 96 5.29 18.53 -4.38
C VAL A 96 6.08 19.31 -5.45
N GLY A 97 6.33 20.60 -5.19
CA GLY A 97 7.00 21.50 -6.13
C GLY A 97 6.07 22.24 -7.10
N ARG A 98 4.78 21.86 -7.19
CA ARG A 98 3.76 22.60 -7.96
C ARG A 98 2.76 23.30 -7.05
N ASP A 99 2.25 22.59 -6.04
CA ASP A 99 1.18 23.10 -5.18
C ASP A 99 1.72 24.05 -4.10
N ARG A 100 1.22 25.30 -4.07
CA ARG A 100 1.68 26.35 -3.14
C ARG A 100 1.56 25.95 -1.66
N ASP A 101 0.51 25.24 -1.30
CA ASP A 101 0.29 24.79 0.08
C ASP A 101 1.30 23.71 0.49
N SER A 102 1.67 22.82 -0.44
CA SER A 102 2.72 21.82 -0.19
C SER A 102 4.08 22.47 0.04
N LEU A 103 4.37 23.55 -0.70
CA LEU A 103 5.61 24.31 -0.55
C LEU A 103 5.66 25.07 0.78
N ARG A 104 4.52 25.61 1.23
CA ARG A 104 4.40 26.24 2.56
C ARG A 104 4.65 25.24 3.68
N VAL A 105 4.02 24.06 3.59
CA VAL A 105 4.22 22.97 4.57
C VAL A 105 5.68 22.54 4.58
N ALA A 106 6.29 22.33 3.42
CA ALA A 106 7.71 22.01 3.32
C ALA A 106 8.60 23.13 3.91
N ALA A 107 8.28 24.41 3.69
CA ALA A 107 9.03 25.52 4.25
C ALA A 107 8.97 25.56 5.80
N VAL A 108 7.80 25.26 6.38
CA VAL A 108 7.61 25.11 7.84
C VAL A 108 8.41 23.93 8.38
N ASP A 109 8.32 22.76 7.72
CA ASP A 109 9.09 21.56 8.10
C ASP A 109 10.60 21.84 8.14
N VAL A 110 11.09 22.72 7.26
CA VAL A 110 12.51 23.12 7.19
C VAL A 110 12.84 24.20 8.24
N ALA A 111 11.87 25.02 8.65
CA ALA A 111 12.09 26.10 9.61
C ALA A 111 12.09 25.62 11.06
N GLU A 112 11.12 24.76 11.42
CA GLU A 112 10.88 24.37 12.82
C GLU A 112 11.68 23.12 13.23
N GLY A 113 12.03 22.25 12.28
CA GLY A 113 12.57 20.93 12.61
C GLY A 113 11.52 20.03 13.28
N VAL A 114 11.60 18.72 13.11
CA VAL A 114 10.60 17.80 13.71
C VAL A 114 10.91 17.63 15.20
N VAL A 115 10.17 18.31 16.07
CA VAL A 115 10.29 18.17 17.54
C VAL A 115 8.99 17.60 18.11
N GLY A 116 9.04 16.38 18.67
CA GLY A 116 7.94 15.75 19.40
C GLY A 116 7.20 14.61 18.68
N CYS A 117 6.54 13.73 19.46
CA CYS A 117 5.87 12.52 18.98
C CYS A 117 4.66 12.80 18.06
N GLY A 118 3.84 13.81 18.38
CA GLY A 118 2.69 14.20 17.55
C GLY A 118 3.08 14.72 16.16
N ALA A 119 4.20 15.43 16.07
CA ALA A 119 4.75 15.89 14.79
C ALA A 119 5.27 14.73 13.94
N CYS A 120 5.89 13.72 14.56
CA CYS A 120 6.32 12.50 13.90
C CYS A 120 5.15 11.70 13.33
N LEU A 121 4.09 11.47 14.12
CA LEU A 121 2.89 10.75 13.66
C LEU A 121 2.19 11.48 12.51
N SER A 122 2.05 12.81 12.63
CA SER A 122 1.44 13.63 11.58
C SER A 122 2.23 13.57 10.27
N ARG A 123 3.56 13.55 10.36
CA ARG A 123 4.45 13.38 9.19
C ARG A 123 4.30 11.99 8.58
N LEU A 124 4.31 10.94 9.41
CA LEU A 124 4.14 9.57 8.94
C LEU A 124 2.80 9.40 8.20
N LEU A 125 1.70 9.92 8.77
CA LEU A 125 0.38 9.85 8.14
C LEU A 125 0.31 10.62 6.81
N ARG A 126 1.02 11.74 6.71
CA ARG A 126 1.10 12.57 5.50
C ARG A 126 1.83 11.89 4.35
N HIS A 127 2.87 11.12 4.67
CA HIS A 127 3.75 10.42 3.73
C HIS A 127 3.40 8.95 3.53
N PHE A 128 2.45 8.43 4.31
CA PHE A 128 2.00 7.05 4.20
C PHE A 128 1.47 6.75 2.79
N VAL A 129 1.37 5.47 2.48
CA VAL A 129 0.71 4.99 1.26
C VAL A 129 -0.70 5.60 1.16
N PRO A 130 -1.16 6.02 -0.03
CA PRO A 130 -2.51 6.56 -0.19
C PRO A 130 -3.55 5.59 0.39
N TYR A 131 -4.35 6.08 1.36
CA TYR A 131 -5.25 5.26 2.16
C TYR A 131 -6.22 4.44 1.31
N THR A 132 -6.76 5.03 0.25
CA THR A 132 -7.68 4.31 -0.66
C THR A 132 -6.98 3.18 -1.42
N SER A 133 -5.71 3.35 -1.79
CA SER A 133 -4.92 2.29 -2.41
C SER A 133 -4.55 1.20 -1.40
N ALA A 134 -4.17 1.57 -0.17
CA ALA A 134 -3.86 0.63 0.90
C ALA A 134 -5.08 -0.21 1.30
N LEU A 135 -6.24 0.42 1.47
CA LEU A 135 -7.49 -0.28 1.81
C LEU A 135 -7.96 -1.17 0.65
N HIS A 136 -7.86 -0.70 -0.59
CA HIS A 136 -8.16 -1.52 -1.75
C HIS A 136 -7.25 -2.76 -1.80
N LEU A 137 -5.93 -2.59 -1.66
CA LEU A 137 -4.99 -3.70 -1.63
C LEU A 137 -5.30 -4.69 -0.50
N LEU A 138 -5.58 -4.20 0.71
CA LEU A 138 -5.89 -5.03 1.87
C LEU A 138 -7.21 -5.81 1.68
N MET A 139 -8.24 -5.15 1.15
CA MET A 139 -9.52 -5.79 0.83
C MET A 139 -9.35 -6.87 -0.24
N SER A 140 -8.56 -6.61 -1.30
CA SER A 140 -8.21 -7.62 -2.31
C SER A 140 -7.51 -8.82 -1.69
N LEU A 141 -6.51 -8.60 -0.82
CA LEU A 141 -5.79 -9.68 -0.12
C LEU A 141 -6.70 -10.46 0.84
N CYS A 142 -7.60 -9.81 1.57
CA CYS A 142 -8.55 -10.48 2.47
C CYS A 142 -9.49 -11.43 1.73
N LEU A 143 -9.87 -11.13 0.48
CA LEU A 143 -10.71 -11.99 -0.35
C LEU A 143 -9.91 -13.07 -1.09
N LEU A 144 -8.64 -12.80 -1.39
CA LEU A 144 -7.77 -13.68 -2.16
C LEU A 144 -7.08 -14.75 -1.30
N LEU A 145 -6.55 -14.38 -0.12
CA LEU A 145 -5.78 -15.28 0.75
C LEU A 145 -6.52 -16.58 1.15
N PRO A 146 -7.85 -16.60 1.37
CA PRO A 146 -8.57 -17.83 1.71
C PRO A 146 -8.77 -18.81 0.54
N MET A 147 -8.61 -18.36 -0.71
CA MET A 147 -8.84 -19.19 -1.89
C MET A 147 -8.01 -20.47 -1.93
N PRO A 148 -6.67 -20.43 -1.77
CA PRO A 148 -5.86 -21.66 -1.74
C PRO A 148 -6.23 -22.60 -0.59
N VAL A 149 -6.77 -22.06 0.51
CA VAL A 149 -7.21 -22.85 1.67
C VAL A 149 -8.47 -23.65 1.36
N LEU A 150 -9.44 -23.04 0.68
CA LEU A 150 -10.65 -23.75 0.25
C LEU A 150 -10.33 -24.79 -0.84
N GLU A 151 -9.55 -24.41 -1.84
CA GLU A 151 -9.16 -25.31 -2.95
C GLU A 151 -8.39 -26.52 -2.44
N ALA A 152 -7.43 -26.33 -1.53
CA ALA A 152 -6.67 -27.40 -0.92
C ALA A 152 -7.55 -28.46 -0.27
N GLU A 153 -8.56 -28.04 0.48
CA GLU A 153 -9.48 -28.95 1.19
C GLU A 153 -10.41 -29.68 0.23
N GLU A 154 -10.91 -29.00 -0.80
CA GLU A 154 -11.70 -29.65 -1.85
C GLU A 154 -10.88 -30.67 -2.64
N ILE A 155 -9.60 -30.41 -2.92
CA ILE A 155 -8.69 -31.39 -3.57
C ILE A 155 -8.39 -32.55 -2.61
N HIS A 156 -8.10 -32.27 -1.34
CA HIS A 156 -7.81 -33.29 -0.33
C HIS A 156 -8.97 -34.27 -0.13
N ARG A 157 -10.21 -33.81 -0.33
CA ARG A 157 -11.45 -34.61 -0.25
C ARG A 157 -11.92 -35.16 -1.60
N GLU A 158 -11.08 -35.09 -2.64
CA GLU A 158 -11.37 -35.59 -4.00
C GLU A 158 -12.59 -34.95 -4.68
N GLN A 159 -13.01 -33.77 -4.22
CA GLN A 159 -14.07 -32.97 -4.84
C GLN A 159 -13.53 -32.15 -6.02
N LEU A 160 -12.23 -31.85 -6.00
CA LEU A 160 -11.47 -31.32 -7.11
C LEU A 160 -10.42 -32.34 -7.55
N ALA A 161 -10.11 -32.35 -8.85
CA ALA A 161 -9.13 -33.24 -9.41
C ALA A 161 -7.70 -32.87 -8.93
N LYS A 162 -6.85 -33.88 -8.71
CA LYS A 162 -5.49 -33.69 -8.15
C LYS A 162 -4.56 -32.88 -9.05
N ASP A 163 -4.85 -32.77 -10.35
CA ASP A 163 -4.10 -31.92 -11.27
C ASP A 163 -4.26 -30.41 -10.96
N GLN A 164 -5.32 -30.01 -10.23
CA GLN A 164 -5.57 -28.63 -9.80
C GLN A 164 -4.54 -28.10 -8.78
N ILE A 165 -3.71 -28.99 -8.19
CA ILE A 165 -2.65 -28.61 -7.24
C ILE A 165 -1.66 -27.64 -7.91
N TRP A 166 -1.28 -27.93 -9.16
CA TRP A 166 -0.24 -27.20 -9.90
C TRP A 166 -0.79 -26.06 -10.75
N ARG A 167 -2.11 -25.88 -10.77
CA ARG A 167 -2.77 -24.83 -11.56
C ARG A 167 -2.73 -23.49 -10.86
N THR A 168 -2.52 -22.45 -11.67
CA THR A 168 -2.37 -21.05 -11.24
C THR A 168 -3.09 -20.09 -12.18
N ASP A 169 -3.29 -18.86 -11.73
CA ASP A 169 -3.82 -17.79 -12.59
C ASP A 169 -2.80 -17.34 -13.66
N LEU A 170 -1.59 -17.92 -13.69
CA LEU A 170 -0.54 -17.72 -14.69
C LEU A 170 -0.52 -18.79 -15.79
N ASP A 171 -1.39 -19.80 -15.73
CA ASP A 171 -1.38 -20.92 -16.68
C ASP A 171 -1.58 -20.45 -18.13
N PHE A 172 -2.26 -19.32 -18.36
CA PHE A 172 -2.39 -18.71 -19.69
C PHE A 172 -1.06 -18.21 -20.28
N VAL A 173 -0.10 -17.83 -19.42
CA VAL A 173 1.25 -17.40 -19.84
C VAL A 173 2.14 -18.62 -20.06
N ILE A 174 2.06 -19.60 -19.15
CA ILE A 174 2.96 -20.76 -19.13
C ILE A 174 2.55 -21.79 -20.20
N GLN A 175 1.24 -21.99 -20.41
CA GLN A 175 0.68 -22.96 -21.36
C GLN A 175 -0.43 -22.33 -22.22
N PRO A 176 -0.07 -21.45 -23.18
CA PRO A 176 -1.05 -20.68 -23.96
C PRO A 176 -2.01 -21.56 -24.77
N THR A 177 -1.55 -22.72 -25.25
CA THR A 177 -2.33 -23.64 -26.11
C THR A 177 -3.39 -24.46 -25.38
N ALA A 178 -3.41 -24.47 -24.04
CA ALA A 178 -4.37 -25.23 -23.23
C ALA A 178 -5.60 -24.40 -22.79
N THR A 179 -5.62 -23.09 -23.04
CA THR A 179 -6.52 -22.15 -22.34
C THR A 179 -7.69 -21.65 -23.19
N ALA A 180 -8.74 -22.46 -23.27
CA ALA A 180 -10.08 -22.01 -23.67
C ALA A 180 -11.13 -22.15 -22.55
N THR A 181 -10.78 -22.78 -21.40
CA THR A 181 -11.76 -23.23 -20.41
C THR A 181 -11.65 -22.60 -19.02
N HIS A 182 -10.58 -21.86 -18.71
CA HIS A 182 -10.36 -21.28 -17.37
C HIS A 182 -9.87 -19.82 -17.45
N PRO A 183 -10.73 -18.82 -17.17
CA PRO A 183 -10.33 -17.43 -17.11
C PRO A 183 -9.59 -17.11 -15.81
N VAL A 184 -8.76 -16.06 -15.84
CA VAL A 184 -8.09 -15.50 -14.65
C VAL A 184 -9.12 -15.16 -13.58
N SER A 185 -8.82 -15.54 -12.34
CA SER A 185 -9.62 -15.26 -11.16
C SER A 185 -9.90 -13.76 -10.99
N THR A 186 -11.15 -13.43 -10.65
CA THR A 186 -11.59 -12.04 -10.47
C THR A 186 -10.89 -11.35 -9.29
N GLU A 187 -10.46 -12.12 -8.30
CA GLU A 187 -9.74 -11.68 -7.11
C GLU A 187 -8.32 -11.28 -7.46
N VAL A 188 -7.64 -12.08 -8.28
CA VAL A 188 -6.30 -11.76 -8.79
C VAL A 188 -6.36 -10.52 -9.68
N PHE A 189 -7.37 -10.42 -10.54
CA PHE A 189 -7.59 -9.19 -11.31
C PHE A 189 -7.76 -7.96 -10.40
N ASN A 190 -8.55 -8.07 -9.33
CA ASN A 190 -8.75 -7.00 -8.36
C ASN A 190 -7.46 -6.64 -7.58
N LEU A 191 -6.63 -7.64 -7.26
CA LEU A 191 -5.29 -7.41 -6.69
C LEU A 191 -4.39 -6.64 -7.68
N LEU A 192 -4.31 -7.08 -8.94
CA LEU A 192 -3.52 -6.42 -9.98
C LEU A 192 -3.97 -4.97 -10.22
N LEU A 193 -5.29 -4.72 -10.19
CA LEU A 193 -5.85 -3.38 -10.28
C LEU A 193 -5.39 -2.50 -9.11
N ALA A 194 -5.45 -3.01 -7.87
CA ALA A 194 -4.99 -2.28 -6.69
C ALA A 194 -3.49 -1.91 -6.80
N LEU A 195 -2.66 -2.87 -7.23
CA LEU A 195 -1.23 -2.68 -7.43
C LEU A 195 -0.94 -1.65 -8.53
N ALA A 196 -1.60 -1.74 -9.68
CA ALA A 196 -1.43 -0.81 -10.80
C ALA A 196 -1.75 0.65 -10.39
N ILE A 197 -2.82 0.84 -9.63
CA ILE A 197 -3.20 2.17 -9.13
C ILE A 197 -2.16 2.69 -8.14
N LEU A 198 -1.65 1.84 -7.26
CA LEU A 198 -0.60 2.20 -6.31
C LEU A 198 0.69 2.62 -7.03
N THR A 199 1.10 1.86 -8.05
CA THR A 199 2.28 2.13 -8.90
C THR A 199 2.25 3.52 -9.52
N VAL A 200 1.08 4.01 -9.93
CA VAL A 200 0.96 5.34 -10.53
C VAL A 200 0.79 6.42 -9.45
N ARG A 201 -0.12 6.19 -8.51
CA ARG A 201 -0.57 7.24 -7.59
C ARG A 201 0.51 7.66 -6.61
N TYR A 202 1.26 6.71 -6.07
CA TYR A 202 2.21 7.01 -5.01
C TYR A 202 3.42 7.83 -5.50
N PRO A 203 4.06 7.47 -6.63
CA PRO A 203 5.18 8.25 -7.16
C PRO A 203 4.77 9.57 -7.83
N SER A 204 3.51 9.72 -8.24
CA SER A 204 3.02 10.93 -8.92
C SER A 204 3.22 12.23 -8.13
N VAL A 205 3.34 12.12 -6.80
CA VAL A 205 3.60 13.24 -5.88
C VAL A 205 4.88 14.00 -6.26
N PHE A 206 5.89 13.29 -6.76
CA PHE A 206 7.20 13.86 -7.09
C PHE A 206 7.37 14.27 -8.55
N TRP A 207 6.34 14.09 -9.39
CA TRP A 207 6.46 14.31 -10.85
C TRP A 207 6.95 15.71 -11.23
N PHE A 208 6.47 16.74 -10.52
CA PHE A 208 6.84 18.13 -10.79
C PHE A 208 8.10 18.59 -10.05
N SER A 209 8.57 17.84 -9.05
CA SER A 209 9.80 18.14 -8.33
C SER A 209 11.01 17.44 -8.96
N ASN A 210 10.94 16.13 -9.16
CA ASN A 210 12.00 15.34 -9.77
C ASN A 210 11.42 14.17 -10.56
N ARG A 211 11.37 14.32 -11.89
CA ARG A 211 10.81 13.32 -12.82
C ARG A 211 11.55 12.00 -12.78
N VAL A 212 12.89 12.03 -12.75
CA VAL A 212 13.71 10.81 -12.75
C VAL A 212 13.45 10.01 -11.48
N PHE A 213 13.42 10.68 -10.33
CA PHE A 213 13.08 10.03 -9.07
C PHE A 213 11.67 9.45 -9.07
N SER A 214 10.67 10.20 -9.54
CA SER A 214 9.28 9.74 -9.65
C SER A 214 9.17 8.48 -10.52
N LEU A 215 9.88 8.43 -11.66
CA LEU A 215 9.92 7.25 -12.52
C LEU A 215 10.60 6.06 -11.85
N LEU A 216 11.78 6.25 -11.23
CA LEU A 216 12.48 5.17 -10.52
C LEU A 216 11.63 4.62 -9.36
N PHE A 217 10.99 5.49 -8.60
CA PHE A 217 10.09 5.08 -7.52
C PHE A 217 8.89 4.30 -8.06
N SER A 218 8.33 4.69 -9.22
CA SER A 218 7.29 3.92 -9.90
C SER A 218 7.76 2.54 -10.33
N VAL A 219 8.98 2.41 -10.85
CA VAL A 219 9.57 1.11 -11.21
C VAL A 219 9.74 0.23 -9.98
N VAL A 220 10.22 0.79 -8.86
CA VAL A 220 10.36 0.06 -7.60
C VAL A 220 9.01 -0.45 -7.10
N VAL A 221 7.99 0.42 -7.03
CA VAL A 221 6.64 0.01 -6.59
C VAL A 221 6.01 -1.01 -7.54
N CYS A 222 6.24 -0.88 -8.85
CA CYS A 222 5.80 -1.86 -9.85
C CYS A 222 6.47 -3.23 -9.63
N ALA A 223 7.79 -3.25 -9.41
CA ALA A 223 8.53 -4.48 -9.16
C ALA A 223 8.09 -5.14 -7.85
N SER A 224 7.87 -4.35 -6.79
CA SER A 224 7.31 -4.84 -5.51
C SER A 224 5.90 -5.41 -5.71
N GLY A 225 5.05 -4.75 -6.49
CA GLY A 225 3.70 -5.25 -6.78
C GLY A 225 3.71 -6.55 -7.58
N LEU A 226 4.55 -6.65 -8.62
CA LEU A 226 4.74 -7.87 -9.38
C LEU A 226 5.26 -9.00 -8.49
N HIS A 227 6.21 -8.70 -7.59
CA HIS A 227 6.71 -9.67 -6.62
C HIS A 227 5.60 -10.13 -5.66
N THR A 228 4.74 -9.23 -5.17
CA THR A 228 3.57 -9.61 -4.36
C THR A 228 2.64 -10.56 -5.12
N PHE A 229 2.34 -10.28 -6.38
CA PHE A 229 1.49 -11.15 -7.21
C PHE A 229 2.14 -12.53 -7.44
N LEU A 230 3.38 -12.58 -7.92
CA LEU A 230 4.08 -13.83 -8.20
C LEU A 230 4.29 -14.67 -6.92
N ALA A 231 4.58 -14.03 -5.79
CA ALA A 231 4.72 -14.71 -4.51
C ALA A 231 3.39 -15.32 -4.03
N TYR A 232 2.26 -14.64 -4.27
CA TYR A 232 0.94 -15.21 -3.98
C TYR A 232 0.68 -16.47 -4.82
N GLU A 233 0.90 -16.43 -6.14
CA GLU A 233 0.69 -17.61 -7.02
C GLU A 233 1.57 -18.79 -6.59
N ALA A 234 2.84 -18.53 -6.29
CA ALA A 234 3.76 -19.54 -5.78
C ALA A 234 3.29 -20.10 -4.43
N THR A 235 2.83 -19.23 -3.52
CA THR A 235 2.33 -19.63 -2.20
C THR A 235 1.03 -20.43 -2.30
N SER A 236 0.16 -20.12 -3.27
CA SER A 236 -1.08 -20.85 -3.54
C SER A 236 -0.79 -22.31 -3.91
N VAL A 237 0.11 -22.54 -4.88
CA VAL A 237 0.55 -23.89 -5.26
C VAL A 237 1.23 -24.59 -4.08
N LEU A 238 2.13 -23.89 -3.38
CA LEU A 238 2.86 -24.46 -2.26
C LEU A 238 1.92 -24.88 -1.12
N TYR A 239 0.89 -24.08 -0.83
CA TYR A 239 -0.12 -24.40 0.16
C TYR A 239 -0.93 -25.64 -0.22
N LYS A 240 -1.42 -25.70 -1.47
CA LYS A 240 -2.13 -26.87 -2.01
C LYS A 240 -1.27 -28.13 -2.00
N ALA A 241 -0.01 -28.01 -2.41
CA ALA A 241 0.94 -29.13 -2.40
C ALA A 241 1.29 -29.59 -0.97
N ALA A 242 1.45 -28.68 -0.01
CA ALA A 242 1.78 -29.05 1.37
C ALA A 242 0.60 -29.70 2.12
N THR A 243 -0.63 -29.32 1.78
CA THR A 243 -1.86 -29.88 2.38
C THR A 243 -2.24 -31.22 1.76
N VAL A 244 -2.20 -31.34 0.43
CA VAL A 244 -2.57 -32.57 -0.29
C VAL A 244 -1.40 -33.55 -0.39
N GLY A 245 -0.20 -33.05 -0.70
CA GLY A 245 1.02 -33.82 -0.94
C GLY A 245 1.71 -34.35 0.34
N SER A 246 1.17 -34.09 1.53
CA SER A 246 1.59 -34.78 2.75
C SER A 246 1.38 -36.30 2.66
N THR A 247 0.65 -36.78 1.65
CA THR A 247 0.47 -38.20 1.34
C THR A 247 1.47 -38.74 0.31
N GLU A 248 2.13 -37.90 -0.49
CA GLU A 248 3.08 -38.33 -1.53
C GLU A 248 4.31 -37.38 -1.63
N SER A 249 5.32 -37.63 -0.80
CA SER A 249 6.74 -37.26 -0.98
C SER A 249 7.21 -35.79 -1.00
N VAL A 250 6.36 -34.76 -0.90
CA VAL A 250 6.81 -33.36 -0.71
C VAL A 250 6.80 -32.98 0.78
N VAL A 251 7.91 -33.25 1.48
CA VAL A 251 8.09 -32.86 2.89
C VAL A 251 8.52 -31.40 2.96
N LEU A 252 7.56 -30.47 2.98
CA LEU A 252 7.85 -29.12 3.45
C LEU A 252 8.07 -29.14 4.96
N LYS A 253 9.18 -28.58 5.43
CA LYS A 253 9.47 -28.44 6.87
C LYS A 253 8.61 -27.36 7.55
N ILE A 254 7.90 -26.56 6.76
CA ILE A 254 7.11 -25.41 7.22
C ILE A 254 5.63 -25.79 7.15
N PRO A 255 4.82 -25.56 8.21
CA PRO A 255 3.40 -25.86 8.17
C PRO A 255 2.67 -24.99 7.13
N PRO A 256 1.62 -25.50 6.44
CA PRO A 256 0.94 -24.76 5.38
C PRO A 256 0.41 -23.40 5.82
N ALA A 257 -0.09 -23.28 7.04
CA ALA A 257 -0.56 -21.98 7.56
C ALA A 257 0.58 -20.94 7.68
N ALA A 258 1.82 -21.39 7.95
CA ALA A 258 2.96 -20.48 8.05
C ALA A 258 3.41 -19.95 6.69
N THR A 259 3.20 -20.67 5.58
CA THR A 259 3.55 -20.15 4.24
C THR A 259 2.68 -18.94 3.87
N LEU A 260 1.36 -19.01 4.13
CA LEU A 260 0.44 -17.88 3.96
C LEU A 260 0.77 -16.72 4.90
N ALA A 261 1.09 -17.02 6.17
CA ALA A 261 1.47 -15.98 7.12
C ALA A 261 2.74 -15.25 6.67
N LEU A 262 3.78 -15.99 6.28
CA LEU A 262 5.04 -15.43 5.78
C LEU A 262 4.85 -14.60 4.50
N ASP A 263 4.03 -15.05 3.56
CA ASP A 263 3.70 -14.25 2.37
C ASP A 263 2.99 -12.95 2.74
N SER A 264 2.01 -13.00 3.66
CA SER A 264 1.28 -11.82 4.12
C SER A 264 2.21 -10.81 4.82
N VAL A 265 3.12 -11.28 5.69
CA VAL A 265 4.11 -10.44 6.37
C VAL A 265 5.09 -9.84 5.35
N GLY A 266 5.60 -10.64 4.42
CA GLY A 266 6.48 -10.15 3.36
C GLY A 266 5.80 -9.07 2.52
N SER A 267 4.53 -9.26 2.16
CA SER A 267 3.75 -8.25 1.41
C SER A 267 3.54 -6.95 2.21
N MET A 268 3.31 -7.04 3.52
CA MET A 268 3.26 -5.84 4.38
C MET A 268 4.62 -5.12 4.46
N LEU A 269 5.73 -5.86 4.54
CA LEU A 269 7.07 -5.27 4.54
C LEU A 269 7.38 -4.52 3.24
N LEU A 270 6.95 -5.03 2.09
CA LEU A 270 7.08 -4.33 0.80
C LEU A 270 6.26 -3.03 0.75
N LEU A 271 5.07 -3.04 1.36
CA LEU A 271 4.24 -1.83 1.49
C LEU A 271 4.92 -0.78 2.37
N LEU A 272 5.52 -1.21 3.50
CA LEU A 272 6.28 -0.34 4.39
C LEU A 272 7.56 0.19 3.73
N ALA A 273 8.25 -0.65 2.95
CA ALA A 273 9.42 -0.23 2.16
C ALA A 273 9.06 0.91 1.19
N SER A 274 7.88 0.83 0.56
CA SER A 274 7.36 1.91 -0.29
C SER A 274 7.17 3.22 0.50
N GLY A 275 6.77 3.14 1.77
CA GLY A 275 6.80 4.24 2.75
C GLY A 275 8.17 4.89 2.92
N ALA A 276 9.19 4.06 3.14
CA ALA A 276 10.57 4.52 3.33
C ALA A 276 11.14 5.22 2.08
N PHE A 277 10.86 4.70 0.89
CA PHE A 277 11.27 5.35 -0.36
C PHE A 277 10.61 6.70 -0.58
N PHE A 278 9.34 6.86 -0.17
CA PHE A 278 8.66 8.16 -0.21
C PHE A 278 9.35 9.18 0.72
N GLU A 279 9.65 8.79 1.97
CA GLU A 279 10.36 9.64 2.92
C GLU A 279 11.75 10.04 2.43
N PHE A 280 12.46 9.11 1.79
CA PHE A 280 13.73 9.41 1.11
C PHE A 280 13.56 10.49 0.03
N GLY A 281 12.57 10.32 -0.86
CA GLY A 281 12.26 11.29 -1.91
C GLY A 281 11.93 12.67 -1.35
N TYR A 282 11.06 12.72 -0.34
CA TYR A 282 10.67 13.97 0.32
C TYR A 282 11.85 14.65 1.01
N ALA A 283 12.69 13.89 1.72
CA ALA A 283 13.91 14.43 2.35
C ALA A 283 14.84 15.08 1.32
N GLN A 284 14.97 14.48 0.12
CA GLN A 284 15.77 15.05 -0.96
C GLN A 284 15.19 16.37 -1.48
N VAL A 285 13.86 16.47 -1.60
CA VAL A 285 13.19 17.73 -1.95
C VAL A 285 13.46 18.81 -0.90
N LEU A 286 13.32 18.48 0.39
CA LEU A 286 13.60 19.42 1.48
C LEU A 286 15.06 19.89 1.47
N ASN A 287 16.01 18.99 1.20
CA ASN A 287 17.43 19.33 1.08
C ASN A 287 17.67 20.34 -0.05
N ASN A 288 17.01 20.16 -1.20
CA ASN A 288 17.11 21.11 -2.31
C ASN A 288 16.49 22.47 -1.92
N LEU A 289 15.33 22.49 -1.26
CA LEU A 289 14.70 23.73 -0.80
C LEU A 289 15.56 24.49 0.22
N ARG A 290 16.28 23.79 1.11
CA ARG A 290 17.26 24.40 2.03
C ARG A 290 18.35 25.15 1.28
N LYS A 291 18.92 24.54 0.23
CA LYS A 291 19.96 25.17 -0.60
C LYS A 291 19.46 26.45 -1.26
N TYR A 292 18.22 26.47 -1.72
CA TYR A 292 17.62 27.63 -2.41
C TYR A 292 16.92 28.63 -1.48
N ARG A 293 16.86 28.37 -0.17
CA ARG A 293 16.18 29.22 0.82
C ARG A 293 16.64 30.68 0.76
N HIS A 294 17.94 30.91 0.64
CA HIS A 294 18.50 32.27 0.60
C HIS A 294 18.07 33.03 -0.66
N TYR A 295 17.93 32.37 -1.80
CA TYR A 295 17.41 32.99 -3.03
C TYR A 295 15.93 33.38 -2.89
N LEU A 296 15.12 32.51 -2.28
CA LEU A 296 13.69 32.80 -2.04
C LEU A 296 13.49 33.98 -1.07
N GLN A 297 14.37 34.14 -0.07
CA GLN A 297 14.34 35.27 0.86
C GLN A 297 14.77 36.58 0.20
N LEU A 298 15.76 36.54 -0.70
CA LEU A 298 16.22 37.70 -1.47
C LEU A 298 15.16 38.18 -2.47
N GLU A 299 14.43 37.27 -3.10
CA GLU A 299 13.35 37.61 -4.03
C GLU A 299 12.09 38.13 -3.31
N ALA A 300 11.79 37.61 -2.12
CA ALA A 300 10.72 38.13 -1.26
C ALA A 300 11.02 39.53 -0.71
N SER A 301 12.30 39.85 -0.47
CA SER A 301 12.73 41.18 -0.02
C SER A 301 12.88 42.19 -1.16
N SER A 302 13.09 41.73 -2.41
CA SER A 302 13.10 42.61 -3.59
C SER A 302 11.71 42.92 -4.15
N SER A 303 10.73 42.04 -3.91
CA SER A 303 9.33 42.20 -4.38
C SER A 303 8.39 42.93 -3.39
N GLY A 304 8.89 43.37 -2.23
CA GLY A 304 8.15 44.17 -1.27
C GLY A 304 9.08 45.06 -0.45
N SER A 305 9.11 46.36 -0.79
CA SER A 305 9.79 47.35 0.04
C SER A 305 8.93 47.74 1.24
N SER A 306 9.61 47.92 2.38
CA SER A 306 9.16 48.55 3.64
C SER A 306 8.30 47.71 4.60
N GLU A 307 8.92 47.10 5.63
CA GLU A 307 9.01 47.70 6.97
C GLU A 307 9.77 46.80 7.97
N ARG A 308 10.67 47.47 8.71
CA ARG A 308 11.22 47.21 10.07
C ARG A 308 11.88 45.86 10.42
N SER A 309 13.20 45.98 10.54
CA SER A 309 14.12 45.20 11.36
C SER A 309 13.61 44.86 12.77
N ASN A 310 13.81 43.61 13.17
CA ASN A 310 14.34 43.29 14.49
C ASN A 310 15.28 42.09 14.37
N GLY A 311 16.52 42.28 14.83
CA GLY A 311 17.61 41.35 14.66
C GLY A 311 17.44 40.06 15.48
N SER A 312 17.87 38.95 14.87
CA SER A 312 18.35 37.79 15.62
C SER A 312 19.47 37.13 14.82
N SER A 313 20.68 37.39 15.29
CA SER A 313 21.88 36.55 15.30
C SER A 313 22.01 35.47 14.21
N GLY A 314 23.01 35.68 13.34
CA GLY A 314 23.58 34.62 12.52
C GLY A 314 24.14 33.50 13.41
N ALA A 315 23.49 32.35 13.39
CA ALA A 315 24.05 31.09 13.87
C ALA A 315 24.75 30.40 12.70
N GLY A 316 25.99 29.96 12.93
CA GLY A 316 26.93 29.50 11.92
C GLY A 316 26.41 28.42 10.97
N VAL A 317 26.56 28.69 9.67
CA VAL A 317 26.37 27.76 8.55
C VAL A 317 27.63 26.90 8.40
N GLY A 318 27.87 26.00 9.35
CA GLY A 318 29.13 25.25 9.37
C GLY A 318 29.17 24.01 10.25
N SER A 319 28.07 23.24 10.35
CA SER A 319 28.13 21.87 10.91
C SER A 319 26.87 21.01 10.75
N ILE A 320 25.90 21.41 9.90
CA ILE A 320 24.61 20.69 9.77
C ILE A 320 24.55 19.85 8.48
N ASP A 321 25.38 20.17 7.49
CA ASP A 321 25.32 19.54 6.15
C ASP A 321 25.73 18.07 6.16
N GLY A 322 26.66 17.67 7.04
CA GLY A 322 27.09 16.27 7.19
C GLY A 322 26.02 15.38 7.82
N ALA A 323 25.33 15.86 8.87
CA ALA A 323 24.27 15.12 9.55
C ALA A 323 22.99 14.99 8.70
N ALA A 324 22.66 16.01 7.91
CA ALA A 324 21.49 16.00 7.02
C ALA A 324 21.66 15.02 5.84
N CYS A 325 22.88 14.88 5.28
CA CYS A 325 23.16 13.88 4.24
C CYS A 325 23.08 12.44 4.76
N CYS A 326 23.59 12.17 5.97
CA CYS A 326 23.51 10.85 6.60
C CYS A 326 22.05 10.46 6.92
N ALA A 327 21.24 11.40 7.41
CA ALA A 327 19.81 11.18 7.64
C ALA A 327 19.02 10.97 6.34
N SER A 328 19.43 11.60 5.23
CA SER A 328 18.80 11.44 3.92
C SER A 328 18.96 10.01 3.40
N ASN A 329 20.18 9.47 3.40
CA ASN A 329 20.44 8.12 2.89
C ASN A 329 19.93 7.01 3.83
N ALA A 330 19.69 7.31 5.11
CA ALA A 330 19.17 6.35 6.07
C ALA A 330 17.81 5.76 5.65
N ASN A 331 16.90 6.59 5.13
CA ASN A 331 15.58 6.14 4.67
C ASN A 331 15.66 5.22 3.44
N LEU A 332 16.62 5.49 2.54
CA LEU A 332 16.87 4.63 1.38
C LEU A 332 17.39 3.26 1.82
N ILE A 333 18.39 3.24 2.71
CA ILE A 333 18.97 2.00 3.25
C ILE A 333 17.90 1.22 4.00
N PHE A 334 17.10 1.89 4.84
CA PHE A 334 16.00 1.27 5.57
C PHE A 334 14.96 0.64 4.62
N GLY A 335 14.57 1.33 3.55
CA GLY A 335 13.68 0.76 2.53
C GLY A 335 14.26 -0.47 1.84
N LEU A 336 15.54 -0.45 1.49
CA LEU A 336 16.23 -1.61 0.90
C LEU A 336 16.33 -2.80 1.87
N LEU A 337 16.58 -2.53 3.17
CA LEU A 337 16.59 -3.56 4.20
C LEU A 337 15.21 -4.20 4.40
N LEU A 338 14.13 -3.40 4.34
CA LEU A 338 12.77 -3.93 4.39
C LEU A 338 12.43 -4.79 3.16
N MET A 339 12.87 -4.39 1.96
CA MET A 339 12.73 -5.21 0.74
C MET A 339 13.49 -6.54 0.87
N LEU A 340 14.72 -6.51 1.41
CA LEU A 340 15.51 -7.72 1.65
C LEU A 340 14.83 -8.63 2.68
N ALA A 341 14.37 -8.05 3.80
CA ALA A 341 13.63 -8.80 4.82
C ALA A 341 12.35 -9.43 4.24
N ALA A 342 11.62 -8.71 3.39
CA ALA A 342 10.45 -9.23 2.71
C ALA A 342 10.78 -10.42 1.79
N ALA A 343 11.87 -10.33 1.01
CA ALA A 343 12.34 -11.41 0.16
C ALA A 343 12.75 -12.64 0.99
N LEU A 344 13.44 -12.43 2.13
CA LEU A 344 13.83 -13.50 3.05
C LEU A 344 12.62 -14.16 3.73
N CYS A 345 11.59 -13.39 4.11
CA CYS A 345 10.35 -13.96 4.64
C CYS A 345 9.67 -14.90 3.64
N LYS A 346 9.78 -14.61 2.33
CA LYS A 346 9.13 -15.34 1.24
C LYS A 346 10.01 -16.43 0.61
N ALA A 347 11.22 -16.63 1.11
CA ALA A 347 12.12 -17.71 0.71
C ALA A 347 12.04 -18.84 1.76
N PRO A 348 11.12 -19.82 1.62
CA PRO A 348 11.01 -20.96 2.53
C PRO A 348 12.22 -21.90 2.50
#